data_AF-A0A926Q135-F1
#
_entry.id   AF-A0A926Q135-F1
#
_cell.length_a   1.000
_cell.length_b   1.000
_cell.length_c   1.000
_cell.angle_alpha   90.00
_cell.angle_beta   90.00
_cell.angle_gamma   90.00
#
_symmetry.space_group_name_H-M   'P 1'
#
loop_
_entity.id
_entity.type
_entity.pdbx_description
1 polymer ?
#
loop_
_entity_poly.entity_id
_entity_poly.type
_entity_poly.pdbx_seq_one_letter_code
_entity_poly.pdbx_strand_id
1 'polypeptide(L)'
;MKTLPLPALLKVFVLAGIVIGCSDDDKVNENKMPESHINGQWQFTDEYAVLEDQPPLSPPMEICELELRMRFSEDGNYTYERSHLNFDTKECDSEGQKEGTWEIVSDSIYRFYAEEKEGGRGPLNGDLKVWFSKGNNELIIESIEKDWGFDFPVTVRKIYTRE
;
A
#
# COMPACT_ATOMS: atom_id res chain seq x y z
N MET A 1 55.33 7.49 -55.38
CA MET A 1 54.53 8.00 -56.51
C MET A 1 53.49 6.98 -56.92
N LYS A 2 52.23 7.23 -56.57
CA LYS A 2 51.02 6.94 -57.35
C LYS A 2 49.89 7.67 -56.63
N THR A 3 49.46 8.74 -57.26
CA THR A 3 48.38 9.64 -56.86
C THR A 3 47.07 9.23 -57.56
N LEU A 4 45.97 9.77 -57.02
CA LEU A 4 44.62 9.98 -57.60
C LEU A 4 43.54 8.92 -57.28
N PRO A 5 42.25 9.29 -57.25
CA PRO A 5 41.66 10.59 -56.87
C PRO A 5 40.43 10.47 -55.93
N LEU A 6 40.15 11.52 -55.15
CA LEU A 6 38.78 11.85 -54.72
C LEU A 6 38.09 12.63 -55.84
N PRO A 7 36.76 12.47 -56.02
CA PRO A 7 35.95 13.64 -55.71
C PRO A 7 34.60 13.34 -55.03
N ALA A 8 34.29 14.23 -54.09
CA ALA A 8 32.99 14.86 -53.88
C ALA A 8 31.71 14.01 -53.97
N LEU A 9 31.06 13.81 -52.82
CA LEU A 9 29.70 14.33 -52.64
C LEU A 9 29.40 14.59 -51.16
N LEU A 10 29.49 15.88 -50.87
CA LEU A 10 28.97 16.63 -49.76
C LEU A 10 27.52 16.21 -49.42
N LYS A 11 27.28 15.67 -48.22
CA LYS A 11 25.99 15.85 -47.54
C LYS A 11 26.26 16.29 -46.11
N VAL A 12 26.48 17.60 -46.00
CA VAL A 12 26.30 18.39 -44.80
C VAL A 12 24.82 18.33 -44.43
N PHE A 13 24.48 17.72 -43.30
CA PHE A 13 23.25 18.03 -42.57
C PHE A 13 23.67 18.63 -41.24
N VAL A 14 23.89 19.95 -41.28
CA VAL A 14 23.90 20.81 -40.09
C VAL A 14 22.46 21.27 -39.91
N LEU A 15 21.82 20.77 -38.85
CA LEU A 15 20.73 21.49 -38.20
C LEU A 15 21.17 21.69 -36.75
N ALA A 16 21.78 22.85 -36.56
CA ALA A 16 21.97 23.49 -35.27
C ALA A 16 20.62 24.06 -34.78
N GLY A 17 20.45 24.07 -33.46
CA GLY A 17 19.36 24.74 -32.74
C GLY A 17 18.58 23.73 -31.91
N ILE A 18 18.53 23.79 -30.58
CA ILE A 18 18.80 24.90 -29.66
C ILE A 18 19.33 24.29 -28.35
N VAL A 19 20.52 24.72 -27.93
CA VAL A 19 21.00 24.56 -26.56
C VAL A 19 20.31 25.65 -25.75
N ILE A 20 19.28 25.32 -24.99
CA ILE A 20 18.85 26.14 -23.85
C ILE A 20 19.52 25.53 -22.63
N GLY A 21 20.69 26.06 -22.32
CA GLY A 21 21.28 25.92 -21.00
C GLY A 21 20.83 27.09 -20.14
N CYS A 22 19.87 26.84 -19.25
CA CYS A 22 19.77 27.49 -17.95
C CYS A 22 19.93 26.33 -16.96
N SER A 23 21.10 26.13 -16.36
CA SER A 23 21.55 26.81 -15.13
C SER A 23 20.65 26.48 -13.95
N ASP A 24 21.07 25.44 -13.24
CA ASP A 24 20.81 25.02 -11.86
C ASP A 24 19.39 25.01 -11.28
N ASP A 25 19.16 23.88 -10.60
CA ASP A 25 18.09 23.55 -9.65
C ASP A 25 16.70 23.30 -10.23
N ASP A 26 16.52 22.10 -10.80
CA ASP A 26 15.70 21.10 -10.11
C ASP A 26 15.95 19.70 -10.70
N LYS A 27 16.57 18.85 -9.88
CA LYS A 27 16.61 17.40 -10.12
C LYS A 27 15.18 16.88 -10.06
N VAL A 28 14.50 16.80 -11.20
CA VAL A 28 13.35 15.89 -11.33
C VAL A 28 13.92 14.50 -11.54
N ASN A 29 14.48 13.94 -10.47
CA ASN A 29 14.82 12.53 -10.40
C ASN A 29 13.60 11.78 -9.84
N GLU A 30 13.00 10.97 -10.70
CA GLU A 30 12.40 9.67 -10.38
C GLU A 30 11.61 9.55 -9.06
N ASN A 31 10.30 9.82 -9.12
CA ASN A 31 9.33 9.08 -8.33
C ASN A 31 7.99 9.07 -9.09
N LYS A 32 7.96 8.38 -10.24
CA LYS A 32 6.72 7.71 -10.61
C LYS A 32 6.50 6.69 -9.51
N MET A 33 5.54 6.94 -8.61
CA MET A 33 5.05 5.88 -7.73
C MET A 33 4.76 4.67 -8.62
N PRO A 34 5.26 3.47 -8.26
CA PRO A 34 4.93 2.28 -9.02
C PRO A 34 3.42 2.09 -8.99
N GLU A 35 2.87 1.59 -10.10
CA GLU A 35 1.50 1.06 -10.19
C GLU A 35 1.16 0.36 -8.86
N SER A 36 0.14 0.88 -8.15
CA SER A 36 0.09 0.81 -6.68
C SER A 36 0.27 -0.60 -6.14
N HIS A 37 1.39 -0.84 -5.47
CA HIS A 37 1.78 -2.14 -4.91
C HIS A 37 0.72 -2.78 -3.99
N ILE A 38 -0.23 -1.97 -3.49
CA ILE A 38 -1.38 -2.43 -2.71
C ILE A 38 -2.34 -3.32 -3.52
N ASN A 39 -2.40 -3.18 -4.85
CA ASN A 39 -3.33 -3.92 -5.70
C ASN A 39 -3.05 -5.42 -5.64
N GLY A 40 -4.09 -6.22 -5.39
CA GLY A 40 -3.98 -7.66 -5.25
C GLY A 40 -4.77 -8.19 -4.07
N GLN A 41 -4.62 -9.50 -3.83
CA GLN A 41 -5.23 -10.21 -2.71
C GLN A 41 -4.26 -10.31 -1.54
N TRP A 42 -4.79 -10.12 -0.34
CA TRP A 42 -4.05 -10.07 0.90
C TRP A 42 -4.82 -10.80 1.99
N GLN A 43 -4.13 -11.66 2.72
CA GLN A 43 -4.66 -12.33 3.89
C GLN A 43 -4.06 -11.71 5.15
N PHE A 44 -4.89 -11.36 6.13
CA PHE A 44 -4.43 -10.91 7.43
C PHE A 44 -3.69 -12.03 8.16
N THR A 45 -2.54 -11.73 8.72
CA THR A 45 -1.68 -12.73 9.37
C THR A 45 -1.26 -12.35 10.77
N ASP A 46 -1.18 -11.06 11.08
CA ASP A 46 -0.65 -10.63 12.37
C ASP A 46 -1.07 -9.22 12.78
N GLU A 47 -1.05 -8.99 14.09
CA GLU A 47 -1.29 -7.68 14.69
C GLU A 47 -0.48 -7.49 15.96
N TYR A 48 0.08 -6.28 16.10
CA TYR A 48 0.84 -5.90 17.28
C TYR A 48 0.52 -4.47 17.68
N ALA A 49 0.42 -4.22 18.98
CA ALA A 49 0.47 -2.87 19.53
C ALA A 49 1.92 -2.49 19.84
N VAL A 50 2.33 -1.31 19.42
CA VAL A 50 3.63 -0.71 19.69
C VAL A 50 3.45 0.36 20.76
N LEU A 51 4.11 0.14 21.89
CA LEU A 51 4.28 1.12 22.95
C LEU A 51 5.66 1.74 22.82
N GLU A 52 5.77 3.05 23.11
CA GLU A 52 7.05 3.76 23.06
C GLU A 52 8.09 3.04 23.97
N ASP A 53 9.27 2.78 23.41
CA ASP A 53 10.39 2.09 24.09
C ASP A 53 10.11 0.68 24.63
N GLN A 54 9.06 0.00 24.16
CA GLN A 54 8.78 -1.39 24.53
C GLN A 54 8.74 -2.32 23.32
N PRO A 55 9.03 -3.63 23.52
CA PRO A 55 8.80 -4.61 22.48
C PRO A 55 7.30 -4.61 22.07
N PRO A 56 6.99 -4.96 20.81
CA PRO A 56 5.61 -5.09 20.36
C PRO A 56 4.83 -6.06 21.27
N LEU A 57 3.61 -5.69 21.61
CA LEU A 57 2.68 -6.54 22.33
C LEU A 57 1.73 -7.18 21.31
N SER A 58 1.72 -8.50 21.23
CA SER A 58 0.70 -9.23 20.46
C SER A 58 -0.53 -9.43 21.33
N PRO A 59 -1.72 -8.95 20.93
CA PRO A 59 -2.95 -9.46 21.52
C PRO A 59 -3.12 -10.93 21.13
N PRO A 60 -3.87 -11.73 21.91
CA PRO A 60 -4.40 -12.98 21.40
C PRO A 60 -5.40 -12.66 20.28
N MET A 61 -5.01 -12.87 19.02
CA MET A 61 -5.95 -12.80 17.91
C MET A 61 -6.89 -14.00 17.96
N GLU A 62 -8.17 -13.76 17.64
CA GLU A 62 -9.10 -14.87 17.48
C GLU A 62 -8.79 -15.60 16.16
N ILE A 63 -8.92 -16.93 16.17
CA ILE A 63 -8.63 -17.77 14.98
C ILE A 63 -9.41 -17.28 13.75
N CYS A 64 -10.64 -16.79 13.95
CA CYS A 64 -11.48 -16.30 12.88
C CYS A 64 -11.02 -14.95 12.29
N GLU A 65 -10.29 -14.13 13.06
CA GLU A 65 -9.74 -12.87 12.55
C GLU A 65 -8.63 -13.11 11.53
N LEU A 66 -7.87 -14.22 11.66
CA LEU A 66 -6.86 -14.66 10.69
C LEU A 66 -7.47 -15.10 9.34
N GLU A 67 -8.79 -15.24 9.27
CA GLU A 67 -9.51 -15.49 8.02
C GLU A 67 -9.84 -14.21 7.26
N LEU A 68 -9.51 -13.02 7.80
CA LEU A 68 -9.70 -11.76 7.09
C LEU A 68 -8.92 -11.75 5.76
N ARG A 69 -9.68 -11.66 4.67
CA ARG A 69 -9.16 -11.53 3.30
C ARG A 69 -9.54 -10.17 2.75
N MET A 70 -8.62 -9.56 2.01
CA MET A 70 -8.80 -8.27 1.36
C MET A 70 -8.37 -8.34 -0.09
N ARG A 71 -9.07 -7.62 -0.96
CA ARG A 71 -8.68 -7.44 -2.36
C ARG A 71 -8.75 -5.97 -2.73
N PHE A 72 -7.61 -5.38 -3.09
CA PHE A 72 -7.54 -4.00 -3.60
C PHE A 72 -7.48 -4.01 -5.13
N SER A 73 -8.29 -3.14 -5.73
CA SER A 73 -8.42 -2.96 -7.17
C SER A 73 -7.82 -1.62 -7.62
N GLU A 74 -7.34 -1.56 -8.86
CA GLU A 74 -6.73 -0.37 -9.47
C GLU A 74 -7.66 0.85 -9.54
N ASP A 75 -8.97 0.63 -9.51
CA ASP A 75 -10.00 1.67 -9.58
C ASP A 75 -10.24 2.38 -8.25
N GLY A 76 -9.47 2.05 -7.20
CA GLY A 76 -9.62 2.62 -5.87
C GLY A 76 -10.71 1.94 -5.04
N ASN A 77 -11.25 0.80 -5.48
CA ASN A 77 -12.14 -0.02 -4.66
C ASN A 77 -11.37 -1.12 -3.93
N TYR A 78 -11.90 -1.58 -2.80
CA TYR A 78 -11.47 -2.81 -2.16
C TYR A 78 -12.65 -3.62 -1.64
N THR A 79 -12.48 -4.93 -1.60
CA THR A 79 -13.42 -5.86 -0.99
C THR A 79 -12.75 -6.54 0.18
N TYR A 80 -13.53 -6.93 1.18
CA TYR A 80 -13.03 -7.74 2.29
C TYR A 80 -14.06 -8.76 2.75
N GLU A 81 -13.56 -9.88 3.23
CA GLU A 81 -14.32 -10.95 3.87
C GLU A 81 -13.72 -11.18 5.24
N ARG A 82 -14.55 -11.16 6.28
CA ARG A 82 -14.12 -11.47 7.64
C ARG A 82 -15.01 -12.52 8.25
N SER A 83 -14.43 -13.32 9.12
CA SER A 83 -15.16 -14.29 9.94
C SER A 83 -15.17 -13.82 11.39
N HIS A 84 -16.17 -14.25 12.14
CA HIS A 84 -16.23 -14.04 13.59
C HIS A 84 -16.45 -15.38 14.29
N LEU A 85 -15.96 -15.50 15.53
CA LEU A 85 -16.19 -16.71 16.31
C LEU A 85 -17.64 -16.74 16.79
N ASN A 86 -18.39 -17.74 16.33
CA ASN A 86 -19.69 -18.04 16.90
C ASN A 86 -19.49 -18.75 18.24
N PHE A 87 -19.90 -18.09 19.34
CA PHE A 87 -19.67 -18.62 20.69
C PHE A 87 -20.48 -19.89 20.99
N ASP A 88 -21.59 -20.12 20.30
CA ASP A 88 -22.46 -21.27 20.51
C ASP A 88 -21.93 -22.50 19.78
N THR A 89 -21.52 -22.35 18.52
CA THR A 89 -21.03 -23.47 17.68
C THR A 89 -19.52 -23.70 17.81
N LYS A 90 -18.76 -22.69 18.27
CA LYS A 90 -17.29 -22.65 18.21
C LYS A 90 -16.72 -22.68 16.79
N GLU A 91 -17.54 -22.29 15.81
CA GLU A 91 -17.14 -22.20 14.40
C GLU A 91 -16.91 -20.75 13.99
N CYS A 92 -16.16 -20.54 12.91
CA CYS A 92 -15.97 -19.23 12.31
C CYS A 92 -17.08 -18.97 11.29
N ASP A 93 -17.94 -18.00 11.58
CA ASP A 93 -19.04 -17.60 10.72
C ASP A 93 -18.62 -16.42 9.85
N SER A 94 -18.69 -16.59 8.53
CA SER A 94 -18.41 -15.52 7.57
C SER A 94 -19.49 -14.44 7.66
N GLU A 95 -19.08 -13.18 7.72
CA GLU A 95 -19.98 -12.03 7.63
C GLU A 95 -20.35 -11.64 6.18
N GLY A 96 -19.92 -12.45 5.21
CA GLY A 96 -20.06 -12.14 3.79
C GLY A 96 -19.06 -11.10 3.29
N GLN A 97 -19.07 -10.90 1.98
CA GLN A 97 -18.21 -9.93 1.31
C GLN A 97 -18.76 -8.51 1.51
N LYS A 98 -17.86 -7.62 1.93
CA LYS A 98 -18.11 -6.18 2.13
C LYS A 98 -17.14 -5.37 1.27
N GLU A 99 -17.42 -4.09 1.13
CA GLU A 99 -16.73 -3.21 0.19
C GLU A 99 -16.31 -1.88 0.85
N GLY A 100 -15.33 -1.23 0.24
CA GLY A 100 -14.91 0.12 0.58
C GLY A 100 -14.05 0.71 -0.53
N THR A 101 -13.60 1.94 -0.33
CA THR A 101 -12.74 2.66 -1.27
C THR A 101 -11.43 3.06 -0.62
N TRP A 102 -10.41 3.29 -1.44
CA TRP A 102 -9.11 3.73 -1.01
C TRP A 102 -8.49 4.72 -2.00
N GLU A 103 -7.66 5.62 -1.50
CA GLU A 103 -6.89 6.57 -2.30
C GLU A 103 -5.49 6.80 -1.70
N ILE A 104 -4.53 7.17 -2.56
CA ILE A 104 -3.18 7.55 -2.12
C ILE A 104 -3.20 9.04 -1.74
N VAL A 105 -2.88 9.35 -0.49
CA VAL A 105 -2.76 10.73 0.00
C VAL A 105 -1.31 11.23 -0.11
N SER A 106 -0.35 10.38 0.21
CA SER A 106 1.10 10.64 0.04
C SER A 106 1.89 9.33 -0.04
N ASP A 107 3.22 9.40 -0.18
CA ASP A 107 4.13 8.25 -0.37
C ASP A 107 3.86 7.04 0.53
N SER A 108 3.44 7.28 1.77
CA SER A 108 3.16 6.22 2.75
C SER A 108 1.80 6.37 3.43
N ILE A 109 0.95 7.31 3.00
CA ILE A 109 -0.36 7.53 3.62
C ILE A 109 -1.44 7.21 2.60
N TYR A 110 -2.30 6.26 2.96
CA TYR A 110 -3.44 5.81 2.19
C TYR A 110 -4.69 6.14 2.99
N ARG A 111 -5.73 6.65 2.33
CA ARG A 111 -7.01 6.88 2.97
C ARG A 111 -7.97 5.78 2.59
N PHE A 112 -8.66 5.23 3.58
CA PHE A 112 -9.66 4.17 3.41
C PHE A 112 -11.03 4.63 3.87
N TYR A 113 -12.06 4.23 3.14
CA TYR A 113 -13.46 4.44 3.48
C TYR A 113 -14.21 3.12 3.37
N ALA A 114 -14.66 2.56 4.49
CA ALA A 114 -15.54 1.40 4.47
C ALA A 114 -16.98 1.83 4.15
N GLU A 115 -17.71 1.08 3.32
CA GLU A 115 -19.14 1.33 3.15
C GLU A 115 -19.91 0.88 4.40
N GLU A 116 -20.26 1.84 5.27
CA GLU A 116 -21.09 1.59 6.45
C GLU A 116 -22.56 1.42 6.04
N LYS A 117 -22.96 0.21 5.61
CA LYS A 117 -24.39 -0.08 5.38
C LYS A 117 -25.12 -0.56 6.64
N GLU A 118 -24.43 -1.18 7.60
CA GLU A 118 -25.08 -1.78 8.79
C GLU A 118 -24.22 -1.71 10.06
N GLY A 119 -23.84 -0.51 10.50
CA GLY A 119 -23.32 -0.27 11.87
C GLY A 119 -21.98 -0.92 12.24
N GLY A 120 -21.32 -1.62 11.31
CA GLY A 120 -19.99 -2.18 11.49
C GLY A 120 -18.92 -1.23 10.98
N ARG A 121 -17.90 -0.96 11.80
CA ARG A 121 -16.63 -0.38 11.31
C ARG A 121 -15.94 -1.44 10.43
N GLY A 122 -15.57 -1.07 9.21
CA GLY A 122 -14.73 -1.90 8.35
C GLY A 122 -13.32 -2.09 8.94
N PRO A 123 -12.53 -3.04 8.42
CA PRO A 123 -11.20 -3.35 8.97
C PRO A 123 -10.22 -2.19 8.83
N LEU A 124 -10.43 -1.32 7.83
CA LEU A 124 -9.66 -0.11 7.56
C LEU A 124 -10.59 1.10 7.45
N ASN A 125 -10.21 2.21 8.06
CA ASN A 125 -10.92 3.48 7.95
C ASN A 125 -9.99 4.66 8.27
N GLY A 126 -10.10 5.75 7.50
CA GLY A 126 -9.30 6.96 7.68
C GLY A 126 -7.91 6.89 7.04
N ASP A 127 -7.04 7.82 7.45
CA ASP A 127 -5.69 8.00 6.91
C ASP A 127 -4.73 7.07 7.66
N LEU A 128 -4.26 6.03 6.97
CA LEU A 128 -3.42 4.99 7.53
C LEU A 128 -2.05 5.00 6.87
N LYS A 129 -1.02 4.70 7.65
CA LYS A 129 0.33 4.57 7.12
C LYS A 129 0.51 3.17 6.57
N VAL A 130 0.96 3.07 5.32
CA VAL A 130 1.10 1.84 4.58
C VAL A 130 2.51 1.71 4.02
N TRP A 131 3.09 0.53 4.17
CA TRP A 131 4.33 0.17 3.47
C TRP A 131 4.37 -1.32 3.18
N PHE A 132 5.35 -1.71 2.36
CA PHE A 132 5.51 -3.07 1.89
C PHE A 132 6.85 -3.63 2.36
N SER A 133 6.88 -4.93 2.69
CA SER A 133 8.10 -5.66 3.05
C SER A 133 8.20 -6.97 2.28
N LYS A 134 9.32 -7.69 2.48
CA LYS A 134 9.60 -9.01 1.88
C LYS A 134 9.39 -9.07 0.36
N GLY A 135 9.88 -8.05 -0.35
CA GLY A 135 9.73 -7.97 -1.81
C GLY A 135 8.28 -7.78 -2.26
N ASN A 136 7.50 -6.96 -1.54
CA ASN A 136 6.08 -6.68 -1.76
C ASN A 136 5.14 -7.87 -1.50
N ASN A 137 5.58 -8.88 -0.74
CA ASN A 137 4.74 -9.99 -0.30
C ASN A 137 4.09 -9.75 1.06
N GLU A 138 4.49 -8.68 1.75
CA GLU A 138 3.84 -8.22 2.97
C GLU A 138 3.36 -6.79 2.80
N LEU A 139 2.10 -6.58 3.18
CA LEU A 139 1.46 -5.29 3.33
C LEU A 139 1.38 -5.01 4.82
N ILE A 140 1.90 -3.86 5.25
CA ILE A 140 1.87 -3.45 6.64
C ILE A 140 1.10 -2.15 6.74
N ILE A 141 0.09 -2.15 7.61
CA ILE A 141 -0.79 -1.01 7.86
C ILE A 141 -0.64 -0.59 9.32
N GLU A 142 -0.36 0.69 9.55
CA GLU A 142 -0.19 1.28 10.87
C GLU A 142 -1.27 2.31 11.14
N SER A 143 -1.95 2.15 12.27
CA SER A 143 -3.02 3.01 12.78
C SER A 143 -2.70 3.47 14.21
N ILE A 144 -3.29 4.59 14.63
CA ILE A 144 -3.28 5.01 16.03
C ILE A 144 -4.64 4.65 16.62
N GLU A 145 -4.67 3.70 17.56
CA GLU A 145 -5.91 3.22 18.18
C GLU A 145 -5.96 3.65 19.66
N LYS A 146 -7.13 4.15 20.08
CA LYS A 146 -7.37 4.63 21.46
C LYS A 146 -8.13 3.61 22.32
N ASP A 147 -8.74 2.61 21.70
CA ASP A 147 -9.71 1.72 22.35
C ASP A 147 -9.12 0.32 22.65
N TRP A 148 -7.79 0.21 22.76
CA TRP A 148 -7.07 -1.05 23.02
C TRP A 148 -6.97 -1.43 24.51
N GLY A 149 -7.78 -0.81 25.37
CA GLY A 149 -7.71 -1.01 26.82
C GLY A 149 -6.54 -0.30 27.50
N PHE A 150 -5.87 0.62 26.80
CA PHE A 150 -4.87 1.53 27.37
C PHE A 150 -5.46 2.94 27.54
N ASP A 151 -5.03 3.67 28.58
CA ASP A 151 -5.47 5.05 28.84
C ASP A 151 -4.89 6.08 27.85
N PHE A 152 -4.10 5.63 26.87
CA PHE A 152 -3.39 6.47 25.92
C PHE A 152 -3.40 5.80 24.53
N PRO A 153 -3.29 6.59 23.44
CA PRO A 153 -3.26 6.05 22.10
C PRO A 153 -2.05 5.13 21.90
N VAL A 154 -2.26 3.99 21.27
CA VAL A 154 -1.21 3.05 20.88
C VAL A 154 -1.11 2.98 19.36
N THR A 155 0.11 2.76 18.88
CA THR A 155 0.32 2.50 17.44
C THR A 155 0.09 1.03 17.19
N VAL A 156 -0.94 0.69 16.42
CA VAL A 156 -1.25 -0.68 16.04
C VAL A 156 -0.68 -0.95 14.65
N ARG A 157 -0.05 -2.11 14.48
CA ARG A 157 0.52 -2.56 13.23
C ARG A 157 -0.15 -3.88 12.81
N LYS A 158 -0.86 -3.84 11.70
CA LYS A 158 -1.53 -4.98 11.05
C LYS A 158 -0.69 -5.46 9.88
N ILE A 159 -0.45 -6.77 9.79
CA ILE A 159 0.33 -7.40 8.74
C ILE A 159 -0.58 -8.27 7.89
N TYR A 160 -0.43 -8.13 6.58
CA TYR A 160 -1.11 -8.96 5.60
C TYR A 160 -0.07 -9.58 4.67
N THR A 161 -0.28 -10.85 4.33
CA THR A 161 0.54 -11.59 3.37
C THR A 161 -0.17 -11.68 2.04
N ARG A 162 0.57 -11.54 0.95
CA ARG A 162 0.04 -11.67 -0.41
C ARG A 162 -0.39 -13.12 -0.69
N GLU A 163 -1.56 -13.28 -1.30
CA GLU A 163 -2.06 -14.56 -1.83
C GLU A 163 -1.62 -14.83 -3.28
#